data_AF-Q2SDK0-F1
#
_entry.id   AF-Q2SDK0-F1
#
_cell.length_a   1.000
_cell.length_b   1.000
_cell.length_c   1.000
_cell.angle_alpha   90.00
_cell.angle_beta   90.00
_cell.angle_gamma   90.00
#
_symmetry.space_group_name_H-M   'P 1'
#
loop_
_entity.id
_entity.type
_entity.pdbx_description
1 polymer ?
#
loop_
_entity_poly.entity_id
_entity_poly.type
_entity_poly.pdbx_seq_one_letter_code
_entity_poly.pdbx_strand_id
1 'polypeptide(L)'
;MKNAMDLALLTLQRREDISKMKFEDIKDGYLYVIQEKTKKHDTGYLRIEIGEQLQEVLKRCRTDIPSPFIINRRPQRKFKRIKSKHWTQVLPDMISREFKSIRDSQVGLYENYQEGEKPTFHEIRALGEKLYKDQGKDPKQLGGWASEKMVKNYDSGHS
;
A
#
# COMPACT_ATOMS: atom_id res chain seq x y z
N MET A 1 -2.79 0.56 11.54
CA MET A 1 -3.76 0.81 10.45
C MET A 1 -3.52 2.15 9.77
N LYS A 2 -3.49 3.28 10.49
CA LYS A 2 -3.29 4.63 9.94
C LYS A 2 -2.28 4.70 8.79
N ASN A 3 -1.03 4.25 9.01
CA ASN A 3 0.01 4.29 7.98
C ASN A 3 -0.33 3.51 6.71
N ALA A 4 -1.06 2.39 6.81
CA ALA A 4 -1.49 1.63 5.63
C ALA A 4 -2.56 2.38 4.82
N MET A 5 -3.48 3.07 5.51
CA MET A 5 -4.49 3.91 4.87
C MET A 5 -3.86 5.12 4.20
N ASP A 6 -2.98 5.84 4.90
CA ASP A 6 -2.27 7.01 4.35
C ASP A 6 -1.42 6.62 3.14
N LEU A 7 -0.70 5.49 3.23
CA LEU A 7 0.10 4.97 2.11
C LEU A 7 -0.78 4.60 0.92
N ALA A 8 -1.91 3.92 1.13
CA ALA A 8 -2.84 3.58 0.05
C ALA A 8 -3.46 4.83 -0.59
N LEU A 9 -3.80 5.84 0.22
CA LEU A 9 -4.38 7.09 -0.25
C LEU A 9 -3.40 7.89 -1.12
N LEU A 10 -2.13 8.00 -0.69
CA LEU A 10 -1.13 8.79 -1.39
C LEU A 10 -0.55 8.09 -2.62
N THR A 11 -0.42 6.76 -2.57
CA THR A 11 0.16 5.97 -3.68
C THR A 11 -0.90 5.44 -4.64
N LEU A 12 -2.18 5.50 -4.28
CA LEU A 12 -3.31 4.91 -5.00
C LEU A 12 -3.17 3.40 -5.25
N GLN A 13 -2.43 2.68 -4.41
CA GLN A 13 -2.19 1.25 -4.60
C GLN A 13 -3.19 0.37 -3.86
N ARG A 14 -3.39 -0.85 -4.38
CA ARG A 14 -4.30 -1.83 -3.78
C ARG A 14 -3.66 -2.44 -2.54
N ARG A 15 -4.48 -3.00 -1.64
CA ARG A 15 -3.98 -3.64 -0.40
C ARG A 15 -2.95 -4.75 -0.69
N GLU A 16 -3.08 -5.45 -1.80
CA GLU A 16 -2.14 -6.49 -2.24
C GLU A 16 -0.75 -5.90 -2.45
N ASP A 17 -0.67 -4.79 -3.16
CA ASP A 17 0.58 -4.08 -3.46
C ASP A 17 1.12 -3.40 -2.19
N ILE A 18 0.26 -2.72 -1.42
CA ILE A 18 0.59 -2.09 -0.12
C ILE A 18 1.22 -3.10 0.86
N SER A 19 0.72 -4.33 0.90
CA SER A 19 1.25 -5.40 1.77
C SER A 19 2.65 -5.91 1.37
N LYS A 20 3.11 -5.56 0.17
CA LYS A 20 4.33 -6.07 -0.46
C LYS A 20 5.41 -5.02 -0.63
N MET A 21 5.06 -3.73 -0.60
CA MET A 21 6.05 -2.65 -0.65
C MET A 21 7.11 -2.79 0.43
N LYS A 22 8.37 -2.64 0.03
CA LYS A 22 9.52 -2.72 0.91
C LYS A 22 10.29 -1.41 0.93
N PHE A 23 11.07 -1.23 1.98
CA PHE A 23 11.94 -0.06 2.09
C PHE A 23 13.11 -0.11 1.09
N GLU A 24 13.52 -1.28 0.61
CA GLU A 24 14.55 -1.43 -0.43
C GLU A 24 14.08 -0.91 -1.81
N ASP A 25 12.76 -0.77 -1.98
CA ASP A 25 12.13 -0.27 -3.19
C ASP A 25 12.11 1.27 -3.24
N ILE A 26 12.69 1.94 -2.23
CA ILE A 26 12.82 3.39 -2.16
C ILE A 26 14.22 3.79 -2.62
N LYS A 27 14.33 4.49 -3.75
CA LYS A 27 15.61 4.91 -4.35
C LYS A 27 15.45 6.26 -5.05
N ASP A 28 16.44 7.12 -4.90
CA ASP A 28 16.56 8.40 -5.64
C ASP A 28 15.32 9.31 -5.54
N GLY A 29 14.64 9.32 -4.39
CA GLY A 29 13.41 10.11 -4.19
C GLY A 29 12.13 9.47 -4.74
N TYR A 30 12.19 8.21 -5.16
CA TYR A 30 11.04 7.46 -5.69
C TYR A 30 10.79 6.16 -4.93
N LEU A 31 9.51 5.75 -4.89
CA LEU A 31 9.07 4.42 -4.49
C LEU A 31 8.72 3.60 -5.74
N TYR A 32 9.39 2.47 -5.93
CA TYR A 32 9.14 1.54 -7.01
C TYR A 32 8.12 0.49 -6.58
N VAL A 33 7.11 0.22 -7.41
CA VAL A 33 6.00 -0.69 -7.07
C VAL A 33 5.73 -1.64 -8.24
N ILE A 34 5.64 -2.93 -7.94
CA ILE A 34 5.19 -3.96 -8.89
C ILE A 34 3.75 -4.33 -8.54
N GLN A 35 2.82 -3.98 -9.43
CA GLN A 35 1.40 -4.26 -9.26
C GLN A 35 1.05 -5.71 -9.59
N GLU A 36 0.43 -6.38 -8.62
CA GLU A 36 -0.15 -7.72 -8.69
C GLU A 36 -0.86 -8.05 -10.00
N LYS A 37 -1.88 -7.23 -10.22
CA LYS A 37 -2.95 -7.47 -11.18
C LYS A 37 -2.51 -7.28 -12.62
N THR A 38 -1.49 -6.46 -12.83
CA THR A 38 -1.03 -6.01 -14.15
C THR A 38 0.37 -6.49 -14.49
N LYS A 39 1.04 -7.24 -13.60
CA LYS A 39 2.35 -7.88 -13.87
C LYS A 39 2.34 -8.75 -15.14
N LYS A 40 1.19 -9.35 -15.49
CA LYS A 40 1.04 -10.17 -16.72
C LYS A 40 1.03 -9.35 -18.03
N HIS A 41 0.94 -8.03 -17.95
CA HIS A 41 0.71 -7.16 -19.11
C HIS A 41 1.84 -6.11 -19.30
N ASP A 42 3.04 -6.33 -18.74
CA ASP A 42 4.21 -5.41 -18.75
C ASP A 42 3.95 -3.98 -18.24
N THR A 43 2.73 -3.68 -17.83
CA THR A 43 2.25 -2.36 -17.37
C THR A 43 2.12 -2.28 -15.84
N GLY A 44 2.59 -3.30 -15.12
CA GLY A 44 2.46 -3.37 -13.66
C GLY A 44 3.49 -2.55 -12.88
N TYR A 45 4.45 -1.93 -13.55
CA TYR A 45 5.57 -1.27 -12.87
C TYR A 45 5.34 0.22 -12.74
N LEU A 46 5.35 0.71 -11.51
CA LEU A 46 5.16 2.11 -11.19
C LEU A 46 6.39 2.66 -10.50
N ARG A 47 6.72 3.91 -10.83
CA ARG A 47 7.66 4.75 -10.09
C ARG A 47 6.88 5.93 -9.54
N ILE A 48 6.75 6.00 -8.22
CA ILE A 48 5.96 7.00 -7.52
C ILE A 48 6.93 8.00 -6.90
N GLU A 49 6.80 9.28 -7.24
CA GLU A 49 7.60 10.35 -6.64
C GLU A 49 7.25 10.52 -5.16
N ILE A 50 8.27 10.63 -4.31
CA ILE A 50 8.10 10.82 -2.87
C ILE A 50 8.05 12.31 -2.57
N GLY A 51 6.84 12.86 -2.60
CA GLY A 51 6.55 14.20 -2.06
C GLY A 51 6.55 14.23 -0.53
N GLU A 52 6.42 15.43 0.05
CA GLU A 52 6.50 15.69 1.49
C GLU A 52 5.55 14.80 2.31
N GLN A 53 4.28 14.72 1.94
CA GLN A 53 3.29 13.90 2.65
C GLN A 53 3.62 12.40 2.64
N LEU A 54 4.10 11.89 1.49
CA LEU A 54 4.49 10.48 1.39
C LEU A 54 5.76 10.23 2.21
N GLN A 55 6.72 11.15 2.21
CA GLN A 55 7.92 11.08 3.02
C GLN A 55 7.60 10.99 4.52
N GLU A 56 6.64 11.78 5.01
CA GLU A 56 6.19 11.71 6.40
C GLU A 56 5.57 10.36 6.76
N VAL A 57 4.75 9.80 5.87
CA VAL A 57 4.16 8.47 6.04
C VAL A 57 5.26 7.40 6.10
N LEU A 58 6.21 7.44 5.16
CA LEU A 58 7.33 6.50 5.11
C LEU A 58 8.21 6.58 6.36
N LYS A 59 8.47 7.79 6.87
CA LYS A 59 9.17 8.01 8.15
C LYS A 59 8.40 7.40 9.31
N ARG A 60 7.07 7.57 9.39
CA ARG A 60 6.22 6.92 10.40
C ARG A 60 6.19 5.40 10.30
N CYS A 61 6.44 4.84 9.11
CA CYS A 61 6.51 3.40 8.90
C CYS A 61 7.84 2.79 9.36
N ARG A 62 8.92 3.58 9.42
CA ARG A 62 10.22 3.16 9.96
C ARG A 62 10.13 3.09 11.49
N THR A 63 9.80 1.90 11.99
CA THR A 63 9.79 1.59 13.41
C THR A 63 11.11 0.93 13.83
N ASP A 64 11.25 0.64 15.11
CA ASP A 64 12.33 -0.15 15.71
C ASP A 64 12.25 -1.65 15.34
N ILE A 65 11.19 -2.07 14.65
CA ILE A 65 10.98 -3.46 14.23
C ILE A 65 11.82 -3.74 12.99
N PRO A 66 12.78 -4.69 13.03
CA PRO A 66 13.53 -5.08 11.84
C PRO A 66 12.60 -5.72 10.82
N SER A 67 12.33 -5.01 9.73
CA SER A 67 11.37 -5.44 8.71
C SER A 67 11.79 -4.91 7.33
N PRO A 68 11.75 -5.75 6.29
CA PRO A 68 11.91 -5.26 4.92
C PRO A 68 10.66 -4.48 4.45
N PHE A 69 9.48 -4.83 4.96
CA PHE A 69 8.19 -4.25 4.53
C PHE A 69 7.93 -2.88 5.14
N ILE A 70 7.40 -1.95 4.32
CA ILE A 70 6.98 -0.62 4.76
C ILE A 70 5.86 -0.75 5.79
N ILE A 71 4.78 -1.45 5.44
CA ILE A 71 3.72 -1.80 6.39
C ILE A 71 4.09 -3.10 7.08
N ASN A 72 4.44 -3.00 8.36
CA ASN A 72 4.89 -4.12 9.18
C ASN A 72 4.26 -4.08 10.56
N ARG A 73 4.28 -5.22 11.26
CA ARG A 73 3.87 -5.29 12.67
C ARG A 73 4.59 -6.42 13.40
N ARG A 74 4.71 -6.28 14.72
CA ARG A 74 5.09 -7.41 15.57
C ARG A 74 3.91 -8.40 15.65
N PRO A 75 4.10 -9.69 15.34
CA PRO A 75 3.03 -10.67 15.45
C PRO A 75 2.68 -10.89 16.92
N GLN A 76 1.37 -10.93 17.24
CA GLN A 76 0.90 -11.22 18.59
C GLN A 76 1.13 -12.68 19.03
N ARG A 77 1.26 -13.60 18.07
CA ARG A 77 1.54 -15.02 18.32
C ARG A 77 2.75 -15.47 17.50
N LYS A 78 3.69 -16.19 18.11
CA LYS A 78 4.94 -16.69 17.51
C LYS A 78 4.74 -17.93 16.62
N PHE A 79 3.72 -17.96 15.76
CA PHE A 79 3.53 -19.07 14.81
C PHE A 79 3.93 -18.65 13.39
N LYS A 80 4.61 -19.55 12.68
CA LYS A 80 4.99 -19.39 11.28
C LYS A 80 3.72 -19.37 10.43
N ARG A 81 3.45 -18.25 9.75
CA ARG A 81 2.29 -18.11 8.87
C ARG A 81 2.66 -18.63 7.49
N ILE A 82 1.89 -19.60 6.98
CA ILE A 82 2.15 -20.31 5.71
C ILE A 82 2.35 -19.35 4.53
N LYS A 83 1.70 -18.17 4.54
CA LYS A 83 1.71 -17.21 3.42
C LYS A 83 2.65 -16.01 3.61
N SER A 84 3.32 -15.86 4.76
CA SER A 84 4.20 -14.71 5.02
C SER A 84 5.64 -15.01 4.60
N LYS A 85 6.26 -14.10 3.85
CA LYS A 85 7.70 -14.15 3.50
C LYS A 85 8.60 -13.70 4.66
N HIS A 86 8.06 -12.95 5.62
CA HIS A 86 8.78 -12.48 6.81
C HIS A 86 7.85 -12.45 8.03
N TRP A 87 8.40 -12.64 9.24
CA TRP A 87 7.62 -12.73 10.47
C TRP A 87 6.87 -11.43 10.84
N THR A 88 7.32 -10.28 10.32
CA THR A 88 6.67 -8.97 10.49
C THR A 88 5.63 -8.65 9.42
N GLN A 89 5.54 -9.47 8.36
CA GLN A 89 4.74 -9.13 7.19
C GLN A 89 3.25 -9.06 7.55
N VAL A 90 2.62 -7.96 7.15
CA VAL A 90 1.17 -7.79 7.20
C VAL A 90 0.59 -8.32 5.90
N LEU A 91 -0.36 -9.25 5.95
CA LEU A 91 -1.00 -9.81 4.77
C LEU A 91 -2.22 -8.98 4.34
N PRO A 92 -2.64 -9.02 3.05
CA PRO A 92 -3.79 -8.25 2.55
C PRO A 92 -5.10 -8.47 3.33
N ASP A 93 -5.38 -9.71 3.73
CA ASP A 93 -6.56 -10.06 4.51
C ASP A 93 -6.55 -9.40 5.89
N MET A 94 -5.36 -9.21 6.46
CA MET A 94 -5.19 -8.59 7.76
C MET A 94 -5.44 -7.09 7.71
N ILE A 95 -4.98 -6.42 6.64
CA ILE A 95 -5.28 -5.01 6.39
C ILE A 95 -6.79 -4.83 6.35
N SER A 96 -7.49 -5.68 5.60
CA SER A 96 -8.95 -5.59 5.43
C SER A 96 -9.70 -5.85 6.73
N ARG A 97 -9.31 -6.89 7.47
CA ARG A 97 -9.93 -7.25 8.75
C ARG A 97 -9.74 -6.17 9.80
N GLU A 98 -8.53 -5.62 9.89
CA GLU A 98 -8.21 -4.56 10.84
C GLU A 98 -8.95 -3.25 10.49
N PHE A 99 -9.05 -2.91 9.20
CA PHE A 99 -9.81 -1.75 8.75
C PHE A 99 -11.29 -1.89 9.14
N LYS A 100 -11.89 -3.06 8.84
CA LYS A 100 -13.25 -3.40 9.24
C LYS A 100 -13.43 -3.30 10.76
N SER A 101 -12.50 -3.87 11.52
CA SER A 101 -12.55 -3.82 12.99
C SER A 101 -12.59 -2.38 13.49
N ILE A 102 -11.74 -1.49 12.98
CA ILE A 102 -11.72 -0.07 13.38
C ILE A 102 -12.98 0.66 12.94
N ARG A 103 -13.43 0.45 11.69
CA ARG A 103 -14.69 1.00 11.17
C ARG A 103 -15.86 0.67 12.08
N ASP A 104 -15.99 -0.59 12.47
CA ASP A 104 -17.16 -1.07 13.22
C ASP A 104 -17.07 -0.73 14.72
N SER A 105 -15.87 -0.63 15.29
CA SER A 105 -15.70 -0.43 16.75
C SER A 105 -15.37 1.00 17.18
N GLN A 106 -14.88 1.86 16.28
CA GLN A 106 -14.37 3.19 16.66
C GLN A 106 -15.01 4.35 15.89
N VAL A 107 -15.60 4.10 14.72
CA VAL A 107 -16.09 5.18 13.84
C VAL A 107 -17.54 5.53 14.13
N GLY A 108 -18.41 4.55 14.44
CA GLY A 108 -19.82 4.77 14.79
C GLY A 108 -20.69 5.34 13.66
N LEU A 109 -20.19 5.46 12.43
CA LEU A 109 -20.91 6.11 11.31
C LEU A 109 -21.77 5.15 10.47
N TYR A 110 -21.58 3.84 10.62
CA TYR A 110 -22.16 2.83 9.72
C TYR A 110 -22.97 1.76 10.47
N GLU A 111 -23.53 2.09 11.62
CA GLU A 111 -24.26 1.13 12.46
C GLU A 111 -25.51 0.58 11.75
N ASN A 112 -26.24 1.45 11.05
CA ASN A 112 -27.48 1.11 10.36
C ASN A 112 -27.27 0.58 8.92
N TYR A 113 -26.03 0.46 8.47
CA TYR A 113 -25.71 0.02 7.11
C TYR A 113 -25.58 -1.51 7.08
N GLN A 114 -26.02 -2.14 5.98
CA GLN A 114 -25.75 -3.56 5.75
C GLN A 114 -24.26 -3.77 5.50
N GLU A 115 -23.73 -4.96 5.83
CA GLU A 115 -22.29 -5.22 5.73
C GLU A 115 -21.69 -4.93 4.34
N GLY A 116 -22.43 -5.20 3.27
CA GLY A 116 -22.01 -4.95 1.89
C GLY A 116 -21.97 -3.48 1.49
N GLU A 117 -22.66 -2.61 2.24
CA GLU A 117 -22.74 -1.16 1.98
C GLU A 117 -21.66 -0.38 2.75
N LYS A 118 -21.11 -0.99 3.80
CA LYS A 118 -20.09 -0.35 4.61
C LYS A 118 -18.77 -0.25 3.82
N PRO A 119 -18.08 0.91 3.86
CA PRO A 119 -16.83 1.08 3.14
C PRO A 119 -15.79 0.04 3.59
N THR A 120 -14.95 -0.37 2.65
CA THR A 120 -13.83 -1.27 2.91
C THR A 120 -12.51 -0.57 2.59
N PHE A 121 -11.38 -1.20 2.91
CA PHE A 121 -10.07 -0.66 2.57
C PHE A 121 -9.91 -0.37 1.06
N HIS A 122 -10.61 -1.09 0.18
CA HIS A 122 -10.55 -0.85 -1.26
C HIS A 122 -11.01 0.57 -1.66
N GLU A 123 -11.96 1.15 -0.91
CA GLU A 123 -12.52 2.47 -1.19
C GLU A 123 -11.49 3.61 -0.98
N ILE A 124 -10.42 3.37 -0.22
CA ILE A 124 -9.36 4.37 0.00
C ILE A 124 -8.70 4.77 -1.33
N ARG A 125 -8.53 3.80 -2.24
CA ARG A 125 -7.97 4.10 -3.57
C ARG A 125 -8.91 4.99 -4.38
N ALA A 126 -10.20 4.66 -4.40
CA ALA A 126 -11.20 5.45 -5.12
C ALA A 126 -11.31 6.88 -4.53
N LEU A 127 -11.23 7.00 -3.21
CA LEU A 127 -11.16 8.28 -2.51
C LEU A 127 -9.92 9.08 -2.95
N GLY A 128 -8.74 8.46 -2.96
CA GLY A 128 -7.51 9.13 -3.40
C GLY A 128 -7.59 9.57 -4.87
N GLU A 129 -8.08 8.71 -5.76
CA GLU A 129 -8.29 9.04 -7.18
C GLU A 129 -9.24 10.24 -7.34
N LYS A 130 -10.30 10.30 -6.54
CA LYS A 130 -11.22 11.44 -6.52
C LYS A 130 -10.52 12.72 -6.03
N LEU A 131 -9.82 12.67 -4.89
CA LEU A 131 -9.12 13.83 -4.34
C LEU A 131 -8.06 14.41 -5.27
N TYR A 132 -7.36 13.56 -6.03
CA TYR A 132 -6.43 14.01 -7.07
C TYR A 132 -7.14 14.73 -8.21
N LYS A 133 -8.26 14.16 -8.70
CA LYS A 133 -9.08 14.80 -9.74
C LYS A 133 -9.66 16.14 -9.28
N ASP A 134 -10.15 16.21 -8.05
CA ASP A 134 -10.71 17.43 -7.45
C ASP A 134 -9.64 18.53 -7.32
N GLN A 135 -8.35 18.17 -7.25
CA GLN A 135 -7.20 19.09 -7.32
C GLN A 135 -6.75 19.40 -8.75
N GLY A 136 -7.46 18.95 -9.78
CA GLY A 136 -7.09 19.13 -11.19
C GLY A 136 -5.90 18.29 -11.65
N LYS A 137 -5.49 17.28 -10.87
CA LYS A 137 -4.39 16.37 -11.22
C LYS A 137 -4.94 15.07 -11.82
N ASP A 138 -4.28 14.53 -12.83
CA ASP A 138 -4.62 13.20 -13.35
C ASP A 138 -4.02 12.11 -12.47
N PRO A 139 -4.82 11.25 -11.80
CA PRO A 139 -4.31 10.15 -10.99
C PRO A 139 -3.42 9.17 -11.75
N LYS A 140 -3.56 9.09 -13.08
CA LYS A 140 -2.70 8.25 -13.93
C LYS A 140 -1.25 8.76 -13.96
N GLN A 141 -1.01 10.03 -13.67
CA GLN A 141 0.32 10.63 -13.64
C GLN A 141 1.13 10.24 -12.39
N LEU A 142 0.48 9.81 -11.30
CA LEU A 142 1.17 9.29 -10.10
C LEU A 142 2.02 8.04 -10.39
N GLY A 143 1.65 7.30 -11.44
CA GLY A 143 2.36 6.13 -11.93
C GLY A 143 3.51 6.43 -12.88
N GLY A 144 3.92 7.70 -13.00
CA GLY A 144 4.81 8.26 -14.02
C GLY A 144 5.94 7.34 -14.49
N TRP A 145 5.63 6.61 -15.56
CA TRP A 145 6.51 5.95 -16.54
C TRP A 145 7.90 5.61 -16.01
N ALA A 146 8.02 4.51 -15.28
CA ALA A 146 9.32 3.86 -15.21
C ALA A 146 9.60 3.30 -16.62
N SER A 147 10.63 3.81 -17.30
CA SER A 147 11.02 3.27 -18.62
C SER A 147 11.21 1.75 -18.53
N GLU A 148 10.76 0.99 -19.53
CA GLU A 148 10.88 -0.48 -19.58
C GLU A 148 12.30 -0.96 -19.22
N LYS A 149 13.33 -0.19 -19.60
CA LYS A 149 14.73 -0.48 -19.32
C LYS A 149 15.11 -0.40 -17.83
N MET A 150 14.66 0.62 -17.10
CA MET A 150 14.89 0.69 -15.64
C MET A 150 14.14 -0.44 -14.91
N VAL A 151 12.94 -0.74 -15.40
CA VAL A 151 12.02 -1.73 -14.84
C VAL A 151 12.54 -3.15 -14.98
N LYS A 152 13.04 -3.51 -16.17
CA LYS A 152 13.58 -4.85 -16.46
C LYS A 152 14.77 -5.18 -15.56
N ASN A 153 15.63 -4.20 -15.30
CA ASN A 153 16.73 -4.34 -14.35
C ASN A 153 16.23 -4.48 -12.90
N TYR A 154 15.20 -3.71 -12.51
CA TYR A 154 14.64 -3.79 -11.17
C TYR A 154 13.98 -5.14 -10.85
N ASP A 155 13.12 -5.68 -11.72
CA ASP A 155 12.48 -7.01 -11.52
C ASP A 155 13.52 -8.14 -11.51
N SER A 156 14.56 -8.06 -12.36
CA SER A 156 15.65 -9.05 -12.39
C SER A 156 16.44 -9.15 -11.07
N GLY A 157 16.47 -8.08 -10.27
CA GLY A 157 17.09 -8.07 -8.95
C GLY A 157 16.18 -8.51 -7.80
N HIS A 158 14.88 -8.71 -8.03
CA HIS A 158 13.86 -8.99 -6.98
C HIS A 158 13.22 -10.39 -7.12
N SER A 159 13.96 -11.35 -7.68
CA SER A 159 13.54 -12.76 -7.88
C SER A 159 13.37 -13.54 -6.58
#